data_AF-A0A1H4BPH1-F1
#
_entry.id   AF-A0A1H4BPH1-F1
#
_cell.length_a   1.000
_cell.length_b   1.000
_cell.length_c   1.000
_cell.angle_alpha   90.00
_cell.angle_beta   90.00
_cell.angle_gamma   90.00
#
_symmetry.space_group_name_H-M   'P 1'
#
loop_
_entity.id
_entity.type
_entity.pdbx_description
1 polymer ?
#
loop_
_entity_poly.entity_id
_entity_poly.type
_entity_poly.pdbx_seq_one_letter_code
_entity_poly.pdbx_strand_id
1 'polypeptide(L)'
;MKKIVLMALMFAAGMGASAQDEGVETTVAADVVSSYIWRGQDCGSAAIQPTLGIGYKGLSLTAWGSYGLVDTNDAKEFDLTLAYTAGGFNIGLTDYWFNAGQDPEGRYFKYDAHGTNHIFEANIGYDFGAASIQWFTNLSGNDGVNKDGKRAYSSYVELGVPFKVAAVDWSATVGAVPYATSFYGTDGFAITNLALKATKDIKVTDSFSIPVFAQVAANPCAQKAYFVFGFTLQP
;
A
#
# COMPACT_ATOMS: atom_id res chain seq x y z
N MET A 1 5.69 -29.45 8.93
CA MET A 1 6.69 -29.46 10.02
C MET A 1 8.12 -29.23 9.53
N LYS A 2 8.69 -30.05 8.62
CA LYS A 2 10.09 -29.87 8.13
C LYS A 2 10.38 -28.52 7.44
N LYS A 3 9.40 -27.91 6.76
CA LYS A 3 9.56 -26.60 6.08
C LYS A 3 9.53 -25.39 7.04
N ILE A 4 8.79 -25.50 8.15
CA ILE A 4 8.67 -24.43 9.16
C ILE A 4 9.96 -24.34 10.00
N VAL A 5 10.61 -25.49 10.26
CA VAL A 5 11.88 -25.54 10.99
C VAL A 5 13.01 -24.89 10.19
N LEU A 6 13.02 -25.02 8.86
CA LEU A 6 14.04 -24.37 8.01
C LEU A 6 13.91 -22.83 7.99
N MET A 7 12.67 -22.31 8.06
CA MET A 7 12.41 -20.87 8.05
C MET A 7 12.73 -20.22 9.40
N ALA A 8 12.49 -20.93 10.51
CA ALA A 8 12.92 -20.51 11.85
C ALA A 8 14.45 -20.54 12.04
N LEU A 9 15.15 -21.50 11.41
CA LEU A 9 16.61 -21.59 11.46
C LEU A 9 17.31 -20.47 10.67
N MET A 10 16.70 -19.93 9.61
CA MET A 10 17.23 -18.75 8.91
C MET A 10 17.05 -17.46 9.70
N PHE A 11 16.03 -17.35 10.57
CA PHE A 11 15.88 -16.21 11.49
C PHE A 11 16.83 -16.26 12.69
N ALA A 12 17.22 -17.45 13.14
CA ALA A 12 18.12 -17.62 14.29
C ALA A 12 19.61 -17.37 13.95
N ALA A 13 20.01 -17.48 12.68
CA ALA A 13 21.40 -17.32 12.25
C ALA A 13 21.88 -15.85 12.16
N GLY A 14 20.99 -14.87 12.40
CA GLY A 14 21.30 -13.43 12.35
C GLY A 14 21.27 -12.71 13.69
N MET A 15 21.11 -13.41 14.81
CA MET A 15 21.11 -12.79 16.15
C MET A 15 22.54 -12.52 16.64
N GLY A 16 23.21 -11.64 15.90
CA GLY A 16 24.54 -11.12 16.19
C GLY A 16 24.70 -9.72 15.60
N ALA A 17 23.66 -8.88 15.69
CA ALA A 17 23.77 -7.47 15.30
C ALA A 17 24.00 -6.62 16.55
N SER A 18 25.25 -6.21 16.73
CA SER A 18 25.60 -5.08 17.59
C SER A 18 24.87 -3.83 17.06
N ALA A 19 24.42 -2.98 17.98
CA ALA A 19 23.79 -1.70 17.67
C ALA A 19 24.65 -0.85 16.71
N GLN A 20 23.99 -0.25 15.71
CA GLN A 20 24.53 0.63 14.67
C GLN A 20 25.36 -0.04 13.55
N ASP A 21 24.72 -0.89 12.74
CA ASP A 21 25.24 -1.15 11.39
C ASP A 21 24.98 0.09 10.51
N GLU A 22 26.05 0.75 10.09
CA GLU A 22 25.99 1.88 9.14
C GLU A 22 25.21 1.45 7.88
N GLY A 23 24.06 2.09 7.66
CA GLY A 23 23.23 1.90 6.47
C GLY A 23 22.03 0.95 6.62
N VAL A 24 21.76 0.41 7.81
CA VAL A 24 20.46 -0.23 8.11
C VAL A 24 19.46 0.82 8.59
N GLU A 25 18.32 0.90 7.91
CA GLU A 25 17.21 1.80 8.22
C GLU A 25 16.07 0.99 8.84
N THR A 26 15.39 1.55 9.85
CA THR A 26 14.18 0.94 10.41
C THR A 26 13.03 1.92 10.41
N THR A 27 11.82 1.39 10.29
CA THR A 27 10.58 2.18 10.31
C THR A 27 9.65 1.60 11.35
N VAL A 28 9.15 2.45 12.25
CA VAL A 28 8.02 2.15 13.14
C VAL A 28 7.08 3.33 13.02
N ALA A 29 5.93 3.13 12.39
CA ALA A 29 4.98 4.21 12.20
C ALA A 29 3.53 3.70 12.25
N ALA A 30 2.59 4.62 12.38
CA ALA A 30 1.18 4.33 12.15
C ALA A 30 0.46 5.57 11.62
N ASP A 31 -0.34 5.38 10.57
CA ASP A 31 -1.30 6.39 10.15
C ASP A 31 -2.63 6.21 10.89
N VAL A 32 -3.27 7.32 11.23
CA VAL A 32 -4.69 7.35 11.62
C VAL A 32 -5.43 8.16 10.58
N VAL A 33 -6.45 7.57 9.97
CA VAL A 33 -7.20 8.17 8.86
C VAL A 33 -8.69 8.21 9.16
N SER A 34 -9.38 9.23 8.67
CA SER A 34 -10.84 9.38 8.81
C SER A 34 -11.63 8.40 7.91
N SER A 35 -10.99 7.86 6.87
CA SER A 35 -11.48 6.79 6.00
C SER A 35 -10.31 6.20 5.22
N TYR A 36 -10.33 4.89 5.00
CA TYR A 36 -9.31 4.21 4.21
C TYR A 36 -9.67 4.23 2.72
N ILE A 37 -9.04 5.15 1.98
CA ILE A 37 -9.20 5.29 0.52
C ILE A 37 -7.93 4.86 -0.20
N TRP A 38 -8.00 3.83 -1.03
CA TRP A 38 -6.86 3.27 -1.76
C TRP A 38 -7.09 3.30 -3.27
N ARG A 39 -6.26 4.03 -4.03
CA ARG A 39 -6.35 4.17 -5.50
C ARG A 39 -7.76 4.55 -5.98
N GLY A 40 -8.44 5.40 -5.21
CA GLY A 40 -9.82 5.84 -5.46
C GLY A 40 -10.91 4.83 -5.08
N GLN A 41 -10.57 3.75 -4.38
CA GLN A 41 -11.51 2.78 -3.84
C GLN A 41 -11.79 3.07 -2.37
N ASP A 42 -13.03 2.86 -1.96
CA ASP A 42 -13.42 2.87 -0.54
C ASP A 42 -13.08 1.49 0.05
N CYS A 43 -12.07 1.44 0.90
CA CYS A 43 -11.56 0.21 1.49
C CYS A 43 -11.94 0.05 2.96
N GLY A 44 -12.55 1.09 3.57
CA GLY A 44 -13.00 1.00 4.96
C GLY A 44 -13.24 2.36 5.62
N SER A 45 -13.80 2.27 6.83
CA SER A 45 -14.07 3.42 7.68
C SER A 45 -12.79 4.03 8.26
N ALA A 46 -12.91 4.91 9.26
CA ALA A 46 -11.75 5.44 9.95
C ALA A 46 -10.88 4.30 10.50
N ALA A 47 -9.58 4.36 10.26
CA ALA A 47 -8.68 3.24 10.46
C ALA A 47 -7.37 3.65 11.11
N ILE A 48 -6.72 2.69 11.78
CA ILE A 48 -5.31 2.76 12.16
C ILE A 48 -4.49 1.83 11.26
N GLN A 49 -3.36 2.32 10.80
CA GLN A 49 -2.59 1.68 9.74
C GLN A 49 -1.10 1.58 10.12
N PRO A 50 -0.71 0.53 10.86
CA PRO A 50 0.67 0.36 11.31
C PRO A 50 1.63 0.04 10.16
N THR A 51 2.86 0.53 10.28
CA THR A 51 3.97 0.23 9.40
C THR A 51 5.19 -0.21 10.22
N LEU A 52 5.79 -1.33 9.84
CA LEU A 52 7.07 -1.81 10.36
C LEU A 52 8.00 -2.11 9.19
N GLY A 53 9.19 -1.53 9.16
CA GLY A 53 10.10 -1.67 8.03
C GLY A 53 11.56 -1.87 8.44
N ILE A 54 12.31 -2.55 7.57
CA ILE A 54 13.76 -2.59 7.58
C ILE A 54 14.28 -2.36 6.16
N GLY A 55 15.34 -1.55 6.04
CA GLY A 55 15.97 -1.20 4.77
C GLY A 55 17.49 -1.34 4.83
N TYR A 56 18.10 -1.70 3.70
CA TYR A 56 19.55 -1.73 3.54
C TYR A 56 19.95 -1.54 2.07
N LYS A 57 20.73 -0.50 1.76
CA LYS A 57 21.29 -0.23 0.43
C LYS A 57 20.24 -0.28 -0.71
N GLY A 58 19.07 0.31 -0.46
CA GLY A 58 17.96 0.38 -1.40
C GLY A 58 17.00 -0.81 -1.35
N LEU A 59 17.37 -1.95 -0.76
CA LEU A 59 16.44 -3.06 -0.51
C LEU A 59 15.62 -2.77 0.75
N SER A 60 14.32 -3.02 0.74
CA SER A 60 13.46 -2.89 1.92
C SER A 60 12.46 -4.03 2.06
N LEU A 61 12.18 -4.41 3.29
CA LEU A 61 11.07 -5.29 3.66
C LEU A 61 10.17 -4.55 4.64
N THR A 62 8.90 -4.38 4.27
CA THR A 62 7.92 -3.63 5.05
C THR A 62 6.69 -4.48 5.30
N ALA A 63 6.22 -4.48 6.54
CA ALA A 63 4.90 -4.92 6.93
C ALA A 63 4.00 -3.69 7.09
N TRP A 64 2.82 -3.74 6.49
CA TRP A 64 1.77 -2.74 6.64
C TRP A 64 0.46 -3.42 7.02
N GLY A 65 -0.46 -2.69 7.64
CA GLY A 65 -1.82 -3.21 7.81
C GLY A 65 -2.84 -2.12 7.94
N SER A 66 -4.11 -2.49 7.92
CA SER A 66 -5.24 -1.60 8.14
C SER A 66 -6.26 -2.24 9.08
N TYR A 67 -6.67 -1.50 10.09
CA TYR A 67 -7.70 -1.92 11.04
C TYR A 67 -8.75 -0.82 11.22
N GLY A 68 -9.98 -1.12 10.80
CA GLY A 68 -11.14 -0.25 10.99
C GLY A 68 -11.45 -0.02 12.48
N LEU A 69 -11.63 1.25 12.85
CA LEU A 69 -11.86 1.69 14.23
C LEU A 69 -13.35 1.87 14.55
N VAL A 70 -14.19 1.98 13.53
CA VAL A 70 -15.61 2.35 13.68
C VAL A 70 -16.53 1.21 13.25
N ASP A 71 -16.31 0.62 12.07
CA ASP A 71 -17.09 -0.52 11.60
C ASP A 71 -16.33 -1.83 11.84
N THR A 72 -16.91 -2.72 12.64
CA THR A 72 -16.33 -4.04 12.90
C THR A 72 -16.38 -4.98 11.70
N ASN A 73 -17.15 -4.63 10.67
CA ASN A 73 -17.23 -5.37 9.41
C ASN A 73 -16.17 -4.94 8.39
N ASP A 74 -15.39 -3.89 8.66
CA ASP A 74 -14.28 -3.51 7.80
C ASP A 74 -13.30 -4.67 7.66
N ALA A 75 -12.84 -4.91 6.43
CA ALA A 75 -11.81 -5.89 6.17
C ALA A 75 -10.51 -5.48 6.88
N LYS A 76 -9.88 -6.45 7.54
CA LYS A 76 -8.54 -6.29 8.09
C LYS A 76 -7.54 -6.65 7.01
N GLU A 77 -6.57 -5.77 6.81
CA GLU A 77 -5.53 -5.92 5.81
C GLU A 77 -4.17 -6.09 6.50
N PHE A 78 -3.35 -6.97 5.96
CA PHE A 78 -1.97 -7.16 6.37
C PHE A 78 -1.12 -7.48 5.16
N ASP A 79 -0.13 -6.63 4.91
CA ASP A 79 0.66 -6.66 3.70
C ASP A 79 2.13 -6.87 4.01
N LEU A 80 2.79 -7.62 3.16
CA LEU A 80 4.24 -7.72 3.14
C LEU A 80 4.77 -7.24 1.80
N THR A 81 5.62 -6.23 1.83
CA THR A 81 6.25 -5.65 0.64
C THR A 81 7.75 -5.85 0.67
N LEU A 82 8.30 -6.50 -0.36
CA LEU A 82 9.72 -6.50 -0.67
C LEU A 82 9.95 -5.53 -1.83
N ALA A 83 10.79 -4.51 -1.63
CA ALA A 83 11.06 -3.50 -2.64
C ALA A 83 12.55 -3.20 -2.80
N TYR A 84 12.92 -2.66 -3.96
CA TYR A 84 14.25 -2.16 -4.24
C TYR A 84 14.18 -0.80 -4.92
N THR A 85 14.96 0.15 -4.42
CA THR A 85 15.06 1.52 -4.94
C THR A 85 16.51 1.88 -5.26
N ALA A 86 16.74 2.49 -6.43
CA ALA A 86 18.04 3.01 -6.83
C ALA A 86 17.87 4.31 -7.63
N GLY A 87 18.27 5.44 -7.05
CA GLY A 87 17.97 6.76 -7.62
C GLY A 87 16.45 6.96 -7.71
N GLY A 88 15.96 7.37 -8.89
CA GLY A 88 14.52 7.48 -9.15
C GLY A 88 13.81 6.14 -9.39
N PHE A 89 14.54 5.06 -9.71
CA PHE A 89 13.93 3.77 -10.03
C PHE A 89 13.44 3.05 -8.79
N ASN A 90 12.25 2.44 -8.87
CA ASN A 90 11.72 1.54 -7.85
C ASN A 90 11.05 0.31 -8.49
N ILE A 91 11.14 -0.82 -7.80
CA ILE A 91 10.45 -2.08 -8.13
C ILE A 91 10.10 -2.80 -6.84
N GLY A 92 9.00 -3.55 -6.83
CA GLY A 92 8.60 -4.30 -5.65
C GLY A 92 7.62 -5.42 -5.93
N LEU A 93 7.41 -6.21 -4.89
CA LEU A 93 6.43 -7.26 -4.80
C LEU A 93 5.71 -7.14 -3.46
N THR A 94 4.40 -6.98 -3.52
CA THR A 94 3.52 -6.92 -2.36
C THR A 94 2.66 -8.17 -2.30
N ASP A 95 2.63 -8.80 -1.14
CA ASP A 95 1.64 -9.81 -0.76
C ASP A 95 0.56 -9.10 0.07
N TYR A 96 -0.56 -8.77 -0.56
CA TYR A 96 -1.74 -8.26 0.13
C TYR A 96 -2.50 -9.42 0.74
N TRP A 97 -2.89 -9.31 2.00
CA TRP A 97 -3.80 -10.26 2.61
C TRP A 97 -4.97 -9.59 3.31
N PHE A 98 -6.16 -10.11 3.04
CA PHE A 98 -7.39 -9.68 3.69
C PHE A 98 -8.00 -10.82 4.51
N ASN A 99 -8.59 -10.50 5.65
CA ASN A 99 -9.34 -11.45 6.46
C ASN A 99 -10.67 -11.91 5.82
N ALA A 100 -11.05 -11.32 4.68
CA ALA A 100 -12.21 -11.66 3.88
C ALA A 100 -11.82 -11.89 2.42
N GLY A 101 -12.56 -12.74 1.70
CA GLY A 101 -12.29 -13.09 0.31
C GLY A 101 -12.73 -14.50 -0.05
N GLN A 102 -11.89 -15.22 -0.80
CA GLN A 102 -12.15 -16.61 -1.21
C GLN A 102 -12.09 -17.61 -0.05
N ASP A 103 -11.30 -17.33 1.00
CA ASP A 103 -11.28 -18.09 2.25
C ASP A 103 -12.20 -17.44 3.30
N PRO A 104 -13.40 -18.02 3.54
CA PRO A 104 -14.33 -17.46 4.52
C PRO A 104 -13.86 -17.64 5.96
N GLU A 105 -12.90 -18.55 6.20
CA GLU A 105 -12.27 -18.73 7.51
C GLU A 105 -11.20 -17.67 7.81
N GLY A 106 -10.84 -16.83 6.83
CA GLY A 106 -9.83 -15.78 7.02
C GLY A 106 -8.48 -16.33 7.49
N ARG A 107 -8.00 -17.44 6.91
CA ARG A 107 -6.72 -18.03 7.30
C ARG A 107 -5.58 -17.36 6.53
N TYR A 108 -4.66 -16.75 7.27
CA TYR A 108 -3.44 -16.16 6.70
C TYR A 108 -2.58 -17.20 5.98
N PHE A 109 -2.28 -18.36 6.58
CA PHE A 109 -1.35 -19.31 5.95
C PHE A 109 -1.94 -20.15 4.80
N LYS A 110 -3.06 -19.74 4.20
CA LYS A 110 -3.72 -20.46 3.10
C LYS A 110 -3.30 -19.87 1.75
N TYR A 111 -2.40 -20.57 1.07
CA TYR A 111 -1.80 -20.14 -0.21
C TYR A 111 -2.19 -21.03 -1.40
N ASP A 112 -3.30 -21.77 -1.34
CA ASP A 112 -3.75 -22.60 -2.46
C ASP A 112 -4.31 -21.75 -3.62
N ALA A 113 -4.18 -22.25 -4.84
CA ALA A 113 -4.39 -21.47 -6.07
C ALA A 113 -5.82 -20.93 -6.29
N HIS A 114 -6.82 -21.46 -5.60
CA HIS A 114 -8.24 -21.18 -5.84
C HIS A 114 -9.04 -20.99 -4.54
N GLY A 115 -8.37 -20.64 -3.46
CA GLY A 115 -9.00 -20.47 -2.16
C GLY A 115 -8.23 -19.55 -1.22
N THR A 116 -7.23 -18.83 -1.73
CA THR A 116 -6.44 -17.88 -0.95
C THR A 116 -7.07 -16.48 -0.97
N ASN A 117 -6.97 -15.76 0.14
CA ASN A 117 -7.27 -14.32 0.18
C ASN A 117 -6.07 -13.46 -0.22
N HIS A 118 -4.90 -14.06 -0.40
CA HIS A 118 -3.71 -13.35 -0.80
C HIS A 118 -3.83 -12.81 -2.22
N ILE A 119 -3.21 -11.66 -2.48
CA ILE A 119 -3.03 -11.08 -3.82
C ILE A 119 -1.57 -10.67 -3.93
N PHE A 120 -0.88 -11.23 -4.91
CA PHE A 120 0.53 -10.91 -5.13
C PHE A 120 0.63 -9.88 -6.24
N GLU A 121 1.00 -8.65 -5.92
CA GLU A 121 1.15 -7.53 -6.86
C GLU A 121 2.62 -7.20 -7.06
N ALA A 122 3.05 -7.09 -8.31
CA ALA A 122 4.34 -6.50 -8.63
C ALA A 122 4.18 -5.05 -9.07
N ASN A 123 5.12 -4.20 -8.68
CA ASN A 123 5.18 -2.82 -9.13
C ASN A 123 6.53 -2.48 -9.75
N ILE A 124 6.52 -1.52 -10.67
CA ILE A 124 7.72 -0.89 -11.24
C ILE A 124 7.42 0.58 -11.48
N GLY A 125 8.38 1.45 -11.18
CA GLY A 125 8.19 2.88 -11.33
C GLY A 125 9.48 3.67 -11.42
N TYR A 126 9.31 4.95 -11.72
CA TYR A 126 10.40 5.91 -11.74
C TYR A 126 9.93 7.28 -11.23
N ASP A 127 10.72 7.89 -10.36
CA ASP A 127 10.57 9.26 -9.89
C ASP A 127 11.59 10.17 -10.59
N PHE A 128 11.09 11.13 -11.35
CA PHE A 128 11.89 12.13 -12.06
C PHE A 128 12.09 13.41 -11.24
N GLY A 129 11.62 13.45 -9.99
CA GLY A 129 11.63 14.60 -9.09
C GLY A 129 10.49 15.58 -9.36
N ALA A 130 10.27 15.96 -10.62
CA ALA A 130 9.15 16.83 -11.00
C ALA A 130 7.81 16.08 -11.16
N ALA A 131 7.90 14.78 -11.46
CA ALA A 131 6.76 13.88 -11.57
C ALA A 131 7.25 12.44 -11.38
N SER A 132 6.34 11.55 -11.02
CA SER A 132 6.59 10.12 -10.90
C SER A 132 5.56 9.32 -11.69
N ILE A 133 5.97 8.12 -12.12
CA ILE A 133 5.08 7.13 -12.72
C ILE A 133 5.30 5.79 -12.04
N GLN A 134 4.21 5.08 -11.75
CA GLN A 134 4.25 3.71 -11.27
C GLN A 134 3.23 2.86 -11.99
N TRP A 135 3.62 1.61 -12.27
CA TRP A 135 2.76 0.57 -12.81
C TRP A 135 2.69 -0.58 -11.83
N PHE A 136 1.49 -1.11 -11.64
CA PHE A 136 1.18 -2.20 -10.74
C PHE A 136 0.43 -3.31 -11.49
N THR A 137 0.74 -4.57 -11.19
CA THR A 137 0.03 -5.74 -11.73
C THR A 137 -0.10 -6.82 -10.68
N ASN A 138 -1.33 -7.21 -10.38
CA ASN A 138 -1.62 -8.43 -9.66
C ASN A 138 -1.22 -9.65 -10.50
N LEU A 139 -0.24 -10.41 -10.03
CA LEU A 139 0.32 -11.58 -10.69
C LEU A 139 -0.46 -12.87 -10.39
N SER A 140 -0.98 -12.99 -9.16
CA SER A 140 -1.67 -14.21 -8.70
C SER A 140 -2.55 -13.94 -7.48
N GLY A 141 -3.21 -14.98 -6.97
CA GLY A 141 -4.10 -14.87 -5.80
C GLY A 141 -5.51 -14.40 -6.17
N ASN A 142 -6.15 -13.64 -5.30
CA ASN A 142 -7.53 -13.15 -5.43
C ASN A 142 -7.67 -11.89 -6.32
N ASP A 143 -7.00 -11.89 -7.47
CA ASP A 143 -6.92 -10.80 -8.45
C ASP A 143 -8.25 -10.50 -9.20
N GLY A 144 -9.26 -11.38 -9.14
CA GLY A 144 -10.48 -11.23 -9.94
C GLY A 144 -10.34 -11.66 -11.41
N VAL A 145 -11.30 -11.24 -12.25
CA VAL A 145 -11.46 -11.75 -13.62
C VAL A 145 -11.67 -10.66 -14.68
N ASN A 146 -11.28 -10.95 -15.91
CA ASN A 146 -11.56 -10.15 -17.10
C ASN A 146 -12.95 -10.48 -17.69
N LYS A 147 -13.28 -9.87 -18.84
CA LYS A 147 -14.57 -10.09 -19.54
C LYS A 147 -14.83 -11.53 -19.96
N ASP A 148 -13.78 -12.33 -20.16
CA ASP A 148 -13.90 -13.75 -20.53
C ASP A 148 -13.95 -14.67 -19.30
N GLY A 149 -14.01 -14.12 -18.09
CA GLY A 149 -13.99 -14.89 -16.84
C GLY A 149 -12.64 -15.49 -16.49
N LYS A 150 -11.56 -15.09 -17.17
CA LYS A 150 -10.18 -15.52 -16.87
C LYS A 150 -9.52 -14.52 -15.94
N ARG A 151 -8.42 -14.91 -15.27
CA ARG A 151 -7.62 -14.00 -14.43
C ARG A 151 -7.33 -12.69 -15.17
N ALA A 152 -7.60 -11.57 -14.50
CA ALA A 152 -7.49 -10.26 -15.12
C ALA A 152 -6.05 -9.77 -15.28
N TYR A 153 -5.14 -10.23 -14.41
CA TYR A 153 -3.89 -9.54 -14.15
C TYR A 153 -4.16 -8.07 -13.87
N SER A 154 -5.03 -7.79 -12.89
CA SER A 154 -5.55 -6.45 -12.66
C SER A 154 -4.39 -5.48 -12.49
N SER A 155 -4.42 -4.42 -13.29
CA SER A 155 -3.35 -3.46 -13.35
C SER A 155 -3.84 -2.07 -13.03
N TYR A 156 -2.92 -1.26 -12.53
CA TYR A 156 -3.12 0.13 -12.21
C TYR A 156 -1.86 0.91 -12.59
N VAL A 157 -2.04 2.07 -13.19
CA VAL A 157 -0.95 3.01 -13.48
C VAL A 157 -1.25 4.32 -12.78
N GLU A 158 -0.23 4.93 -12.18
CA GLU A 158 -0.35 6.18 -11.45
C GLU A 158 0.70 7.18 -11.90
N LEU A 159 0.26 8.42 -12.10
CA LEU A 159 1.11 9.60 -12.26
C LEU A 159 0.96 10.48 -11.02
N GLY A 160 2.10 10.86 -10.44
CA GLY A 160 2.17 11.76 -9.30
C GLY A 160 2.95 13.02 -9.63
N VAL A 161 2.49 14.16 -9.13
CA VAL A 161 3.20 15.46 -9.25
C VAL A 161 3.28 16.11 -7.87
N PRO A 162 4.48 16.21 -7.27
CA PRO A 162 4.67 16.97 -6.05
C PRO A 162 4.84 18.47 -6.34
N PHE A 163 4.32 19.33 -5.47
CA PHE A 163 4.54 20.78 -5.54
C PHE A 163 4.36 21.43 -4.18
N LYS A 164 4.83 22.67 -4.00
CA LYS A 164 4.70 23.41 -2.73
C LYS A 164 3.89 24.69 -2.94
N VAL A 165 2.92 24.93 -2.05
CA VAL A 165 2.14 26.18 -1.99
C VAL A 165 2.02 26.61 -0.53
N ALA A 166 2.34 27.88 -0.24
CA ALA A 166 2.21 28.47 1.10
C ALA A 166 2.90 27.68 2.24
N ALA A 167 4.10 27.14 1.98
CA ALA A 167 4.84 26.28 2.91
C ALA A 167 4.05 25.03 3.36
N VAL A 168 3.21 24.51 2.46
CA VAL A 168 2.52 23.23 2.57
C VAL A 168 2.99 22.37 1.40
N ASP A 169 3.24 21.09 1.68
CA ASP A 169 3.57 20.10 0.67
C ASP A 169 2.29 19.56 0.04
N TRP A 170 2.23 19.61 -1.29
CA TRP A 170 1.09 19.12 -2.06
C TRP A 170 1.50 18.01 -3.00
N SER A 171 0.58 17.09 -3.26
CA SER A 171 0.69 16.14 -4.35
C SER A 171 -0.63 16.06 -5.13
N ALA A 172 -0.51 16.07 -6.46
CA ALA A 172 -1.60 15.74 -7.36
C ALA A 172 -1.36 14.35 -7.95
N THR A 173 -2.42 13.54 -8.02
CA THR A 173 -2.37 12.16 -8.49
C THR A 173 -3.44 11.92 -9.56
N VAL A 174 -3.05 11.24 -10.64
CA VAL A 174 -3.97 10.66 -11.63
C VAL A 174 -3.65 9.19 -11.78
N GLY A 175 -4.65 8.34 -11.51
CA GLY A 175 -4.55 6.90 -11.60
C GLY A 175 -5.58 6.31 -12.54
N ALA A 176 -5.15 5.31 -13.31
CA ALA A 176 -5.99 4.64 -14.28
C ALA A 176 -5.81 3.13 -14.24
N VAL A 177 -6.90 2.44 -14.55
CA VAL A 177 -6.93 1.01 -14.83
C VAL A 177 -6.93 0.85 -16.36
N PRO A 178 -5.98 0.11 -16.95
CA PRO A 178 -5.77 0.08 -18.40
C PRO A 178 -6.81 -0.75 -19.16
N TYR A 179 -7.47 -1.69 -18.50
CA TYR A 179 -8.40 -2.64 -19.12
C TYR A 179 -9.39 -3.22 -18.11
N ALA A 180 -10.41 -3.91 -18.63
CA ALA A 180 -11.48 -4.46 -17.83
C ALA A 180 -11.00 -5.47 -16.78
N THR A 181 -11.44 -5.27 -15.55
CA THR A 181 -11.22 -6.19 -14.43
C THR A 181 -12.29 -6.02 -13.36
N SER A 182 -12.74 -7.14 -12.80
CA SER A 182 -13.64 -7.14 -11.65
C SER A 182 -12.99 -6.58 -10.38
N PHE A 183 -11.66 -6.60 -10.25
CA PHE A 183 -10.95 -6.14 -9.05
C PHE A 183 -11.12 -4.64 -8.79
N TYR A 184 -11.05 -3.85 -9.86
CA TYR A 184 -11.29 -2.40 -9.81
C TYR A 184 -12.71 -2.01 -10.26
N GLY A 185 -13.58 -2.99 -10.55
CA GLY A 185 -14.94 -2.74 -11.02
C GLY A 185 -15.01 -1.99 -12.37
N THR A 186 -14.15 -2.36 -13.33
CA THR A 186 -14.02 -1.65 -14.62
C THR A 186 -14.37 -2.52 -15.81
N ASP A 187 -15.06 -1.94 -16.80
CA ASP A 187 -15.41 -2.60 -18.08
C ASP A 187 -14.43 -2.29 -19.23
N GLY A 188 -13.32 -1.62 -18.93
CA GLY A 188 -12.33 -1.19 -19.92
C GLY A 188 -11.31 -0.24 -19.30
N PHE A 189 -10.67 0.58 -20.12
CA PHE A 189 -9.86 1.67 -19.61
C PHE A 189 -10.72 2.63 -18.77
N ALA A 190 -10.24 2.97 -17.58
CA ALA A 190 -10.94 3.88 -16.69
C ALA A 190 -9.98 4.71 -15.83
N ILE A 191 -10.28 5.99 -15.64
CA ILE A 191 -9.65 6.79 -14.59
C ILE A 191 -10.38 6.48 -13.29
N THR A 192 -9.66 5.90 -12.34
CA THR A 192 -10.21 5.46 -11.05
C THR A 192 -9.74 6.30 -9.88
N ASN A 193 -8.68 7.11 -10.06
CA ASN A 193 -8.15 7.94 -9.00
C ASN A 193 -7.77 9.34 -9.53
N LEU A 194 -8.39 10.36 -8.98
CA LEU A 194 -7.95 11.75 -9.09
C LEU A 194 -7.82 12.28 -7.67
N ALA A 195 -6.62 12.60 -7.22
CA ALA A 195 -6.42 13.06 -5.85
C ALA A 195 -5.58 14.33 -5.77
N LEU A 196 -5.91 15.16 -4.79
CA LEU A 196 -5.13 16.30 -4.36
C LEU A 196 -4.94 16.19 -2.84
N LYS A 197 -3.70 16.00 -2.41
CA LYS A 197 -3.32 15.85 -1.00
C LYS A 197 -2.44 17.03 -0.59
N ALA A 198 -2.70 17.55 0.60
CA ALA A 198 -1.86 18.53 1.28
C ALA A 198 -1.35 17.94 2.59
N THR A 199 -0.06 18.06 2.85
CA THR A 199 0.62 17.57 4.05
C THR A 199 1.38 18.71 4.72
N LYS A 200 1.31 18.77 6.04
CA LYS A 200 2.08 19.71 6.85
C LYS A 200 2.49 19.10 8.18
N ASP A 201 3.71 19.36 8.59
CA ASP A 201 4.19 18.96 9.91
C ASP A 201 3.70 19.94 10.97
N ILE A 202 3.04 19.41 11.99
CA ILE A 202 2.76 20.13 13.23
C ILE A 202 3.92 19.86 14.18
N LYS A 203 4.74 20.88 14.42
CA LYS A 203 5.83 20.82 15.40
C LYS A 203 5.24 20.72 16.80
N VAL A 204 5.57 19.63 17.51
CA VAL A 204 5.15 19.40 18.91
C VAL A 204 6.30 19.74 19.86
N THR A 205 7.51 19.28 19.53
CA THR A 205 8.76 19.63 20.23
C THR A 205 9.86 19.95 19.20
N ASP A 206 11.07 20.26 19.66
CA ASP A 206 12.23 20.43 18.77
C ASP A 206 12.66 19.15 18.08
N SER A 207 12.32 17.98 18.64
CA SER A 207 12.70 16.66 18.13
C SER A 207 11.52 15.85 17.60
N PHE A 208 10.29 16.33 17.74
CA PHE A 208 9.08 15.58 17.41
C PHE A 208 8.07 16.45 16.69
N SER A 209 7.63 15.97 15.53
CA SER A 209 6.57 16.58 14.73
C SER A 209 5.59 15.51 14.28
N ILE A 210 4.35 15.91 14.11
CA ILE A 210 3.28 15.05 13.62
C ILE A 210 2.92 15.52 12.21
N PRO A 211 3.24 14.75 11.16
CA PRO A 211 2.70 15.01 9.83
C PRO A 211 1.18 14.88 9.86
N VAL A 212 0.48 15.94 9.46
CA VAL A 212 -0.98 15.91 9.23
C VAL A 212 -1.26 16.11 7.75
N PHE A 213 -2.32 15.49 7.26
CA PHE A 213 -2.74 15.66 5.88
C PHE A 213 -4.24 15.74 5.71
N ALA A 214 -4.65 16.40 4.63
CA ALA A 214 -5.99 16.35 4.09
C ALA A 214 -5.93 16.03 2.60
N GLN A 215 -6.85 15.19 2.12
CA GLN A 215 -6.89 14.73 0.74
C GLN A 215 -8.31 14.74 0.21
N VAL A 216 -8.53 15.42 -0.92
CA VAL A 216 -9.71 15.20 -1.75
C VAL A 216 -9.35 14.17 -2.80
N ALA A 217 -10.13 13.10 -2.89
CA ALA A 217 -9.98 12.05 -3.89
C ALA A 217 -11.30 11.81 -4.62
N ALA A 218 -11.25 11.52 -5.91
CA ALA A 218 -12.41 11.17 -6.71
C ALA A 218 -12.11 9.92 -7.55
N ASN A 219 -13.14 9.09 -7.71
CA ASN A 219 -13.14 7.96 -8.63
C ASN A 219 -14.21 8.21 -9.69
N PRO A 220 -13.84 8.79 -10.85
CA PRO A 220 -14.77 9.06 -11.94
C PRO A 220 -15.51 7.81 -12.43
N CYS A 221 -14.82 6.66 -12.50
CA CYS A 221 -15.41 5.40 -12.93
C CYS A 221 -16.55 4.95 -12.01
N ALA A 222 -16.36 5.04 -10.68
CA ALA A 222 -17.35 4.68 -9.69
C ALA A 222 -18.34 5.81 -9.36
N GLN A 223 -18.14 7.02 -9.91
CA GLN A 223 -18.88 8.24 -9.57
C GLN A 223 -18.86 8.55 -8.06
N LYS A 224 -17.69 8.38 -7.43
CA LYS A 224 -17.49 8.63 -6.00
C LYS A 224 -16.48 9.75 -5.75
N ALA A 225 -16.63 10.41 -4.61
CA ALA A 225 -15.69 11.39 -4.10
C ALA A 225 -15.54 11.22 -2.59
N TYR A 226 -14.34 11.52 -2.10
CA TYR A 226 -13.90 11.30 -0.73
C TYR A 226 -13.14 12.53 -0.25
N PHE A 227 -13.31 12.84 1.03
CA PHE A 227 -12.50 13.83 1.72
C PHE A 227 -11.93 13.21 2.99
N VAL A 228 -10.61 13.00 2.98
CA VAL A 228 -9.88 12.26 4.00
C VAL A 228 -9.00 13.21 4.79
N PHE A 229 -9.02 13.07 6.11
CA PHE A 229 -8.04 13.65 7.00
C PHE A 229 -7.24 12.54 7.66
N GLY A 230 -5.96 12.77 7.92
CA GLY A 230 -5.15 11.83 8.68
C GLY A 230 -3.89 12.44 9.25
N PHE A 231 -3.20 11.66 10.07
CA PHE A 231 -1.90 12.01 10.60
C PHE A 231 -1.04 10.77 10.81
N THR A 232 0.27 10.96 10.80
CA THR A 232 1.26 9.90 10.97
C THR A 232 1.92 10.04 12.34
N LEU A 233 1.96 8.94 13.09
CA LEU A 233 2.80 8.81 14.28
C LEU A 233 4.07 8.08 13.89
N GLN A 234 5.22 8.71 14.13
CA GLN A 234 6.55 8.12 13.92
C GLN A 234 7.50 8.67 14.99
N PRO A 235 8.30 7.81 15.66
CA PRO A 235 9.20 8.19 16.74
C PRO A 235 10.46 8.92 16.24
#